data_AF-A0A7C1QLU2-F1
#
_entry.id   AF-A0A7C1QLU2-F1
#
_cell.length_a   1.000
_cell.length_b   1.000
_cell.length_c   1.000
_cell.angle_alpha   90.00
_cell.angle_beta   90.00
_cell.angle_gamma   90.00
#
_symmetry.space_group_name_H-M   'P 1'
#
loop_
_entity.id
_entity.type
_entity.pdbx_description
1 polymer ?
#
loop_
_entity_poly.entity_id
_entity_poly.type
_entity_poly.pdbx_seq_one_letter_code
_entity_poly.pdbx_strand_id
1 'polypeptide(L)'
;MLIATDSLKKKPLVGALVTGENEEETTFLLKELKRWLPSGVNFMTIDFSARLEAGVNEVFPNVLLQKCVFHAIQLLTRGLIKEFTRIKKEHLLDHIEEWIILGRYTLSLEKDEHATELTPFRFNNVELAKDIYTQLRSCFSCNAPKQIEQALHSFFSTPLFDKWEGKQVFTSKYEDIFIKKKFKYSVKGIKYIIPKIYKGFRAAIRELRKELEETKSHFNKIKYLVLMNPVNMKPYHRTKLRRYLKEFPWLRSYRKLLVRFYYQFRLPPEKREPLSFLSRLITDTSHPWLRSAIQTLIENEENVFQFQHFPKKFPKVKFSKSIKVVNESVNKLVNQLYRTQCGMRTLENIRMRVSNRLNCPIMISPALLEKIK
;
A
#
# COMPACT_ATOMS: atom_id res chain seq x y z
N MET A 1 22.00 15.57 -4.79
CA MET A 1 21.97 17.04 -4.71
C MET A 1 21.18 17.43 -3.47
N LEU A 2 21.73 18.34 -2.66
CA LEU A 2 21.08 18.91 -1.49
C LEU A 2 20.76 20.38 -1.76
N ILE A 3 19.63 20.88 -1.25
CA ILE A 3 19.20 22.26 -1.45
C ILE A 3 18.59 22.80 -0.17
N ALA A 4 19.05 23.98 0.25
CA ALA A 4 18.42 24.80 1.26
C ALA A 4 17.51 25.85 0.59
N THR A 5 16.26 25.94 1.05
CA THR A 5 15.25 26.87 0.51
C THR A 5 14.73 27.78 1.61
N ASP A 6 14.56 29.07 1.35
CA ASP A 6 13.74 29.94 2.20
C ASP A 6 12.27 29.58 1.98
N SER A 7 11.65 29.00 3.00
CA SER A 7 10.28 28.48 2.90
C SER A 7 9.23 29.59 2.81
N LEU A 8 9.55 30.82 3.24
CA LEU A 8 8.65 31.97 3.12
C LEU A 8 8.68 32.54 1.71
N LYS A 9 9.88 32.84 1.24
CA LYS A 9 10.08 33.41 -0.11
C LYS A 9 9.86 32.35 -1.19
N LYS A 10 9.82 31.06 -0.80
CA LYS A 10 9.83 29.89 -1.68
C LYS A 10 10.99 29.95 -2.68
N LYS A 11 12.11 30.53 -2.25
CA LYS A 11 13.30 30.75 -3.08
C LYS A 11 14.42 29.82 -2.61
N PRO A 12 15.01 29.02 -3.50
CA PRO A 12 16.27 28.33 -3.21
C PRO A 12 17.32 29.34 -2.76
N LEU A 13 18.04 29.03 -1.68
CA LEU A 13 19.10 29.87 -1.13
C LEU A 13 20.46 29.40 -1.62
N VAL A 14 20.70 28.10 -1.51
CA VAL A 14 21.93 27.43 -1.92
C VAL A 14 21.64 25.96 -2.20
N GLY A 15 22.37 25.38 -3.14
CA GLY A 15 22.43 23.95 -3.33
C GLY A 15 23.86 23.41 -3.44
N ALA A 16 23.98 22.10 -3.28
CA ALA A 16 25.22 21.37 -3.50
C ALA A 16 24.95 20.13 -4.36
N LEU A 17 25.76 19.95 -5.40
CA LEU A 17 25.95 18.66 -6.06
C LEU A 17 26.80 17.81 -5.12
N VAL A 18 26.26 16.67 -4.71
CA VAL A 18 26.83 15.82 -3.65
C VAL A 18 26.83 14.37 -4.12
N THR A 19 27.68 13.54 -3.51
CA THR A 19 27.74 12.09 -3.75
C THR A 19 26.51 11.35 -3.23
N GLY A 20 25.89 11.86 -2.16
CA GLY A 20 24.70 11.29 -1.54
C GLY A 20 24.18 12.16 -0.40
N GLU A 21 23.10 11.72 0.23
CA GLU A 21 22.58 12.33 1.47
C GLU A 21 23.25 11.65 2.67
N ASN A 22 24.40 12.23 3.08
CA ASN A 22 25.15 11.84 4.27
C ASN A 22 25.46 13.06 5.15
N GLU A 23 26.00 12.81 6.33
CA GLU A 23 26.29 13.86 7.33
C GLU A 23 27.32 14.87 6.80
N GLU A 24 28.46 14.39 6.29
CA GLU A 24 29.54 15.23 5.76
C GLU A 24 29.06 16.19 4.66
N GLU A 25 28.31 15.67 3.68
CA GLU A 25 27.76 16.42 2.55
C GLU A 25 26.70 17.43 3.01
N THR A 26 25.94 17.09 4.06
CA THR A 26 24.97 18.00 4.69
C THR A 26 25.70 19.13 5.41
N THR A 27 26.69 18.78 6.24
CA THR A 27 27.55 19.73 6.94
C THR A 27 28.23 20.69 5.97
N PHE A 28 28.76 20.17 4.86
CA PHE A 28 29.37 20.99 3.80
C PHE A 28 28.38 22.04 3.27
N LEU A 29 27.18 21.62 2.84
CA LEU A 29 26.15 22.54 2.36
C LEU A 29 25.79 23.59 3.43
N LEU A 30 25.64 23.17 4.68
CA LEU A 30 25.19 24.01 5.78
C LEU A 30 26.25 25.01 6.24
N LYS A 31 27.54 24.65 6.22
CA LYS A 31 28.66 25.56 6.53
C LYS A 31 28.70 26.72 5.53
N GLU A 32 28.50 26.42 4.26
CA GLU A 32 28.43 27.43 3.20
C GLU A 32 27.16 28.29 3.29
N LEU A 33 26.01 27.67 3.57
CA LEU A 33 24.79 28.41 3.88
C LEU A 33 25.00 29.40 5.04
N LYS A 34 25.67 28.98 6.13
CA LYS A 34 25.94 29.82 7.30
C LYS A 34 26.77 31.05 6.94
N ARG A 35 27.74 30.93 6.03
CA ARG A 35 28.56 32.04 5.54
C ARG A 35 27.75 33.07 4.76
N TRP A 36 26.73 32.64 4.02
CA TRP A 36 25.93 33.51 3.15
C TRP A 36 24.69 34.11 3.81
N LEU A 37 24.34 33.66 5.02
CA LEU A 37 23.20 34.19 5.74
C LEU A 37 23.59 35.42 6.56
N PRO A 38 22.96 36.59 6.33
CA PRO A 38 23.29 37.83 7.04
C PRO A 38 22.81 37.87 8.50
N SER A 39 22.10 36.83 8.96
CA SER A 39 21.55 36.73 10.31
C SER A 39 21.43 35.26 10.74
N GLY A 40 21.45 34.99 12.04
CA GLY A 40 21.24 33.65 12.60
C GLY A 40 19.93 32.99 12.13
N VAL A 41 19.97 31.66 11.95
CA VAL A 41 18.80 30.84 11.61
C VAL A 41 18.12 30.43 12.90
N ASN A 42 16.86 30.82 13.06
CA ASN A 42 16.08 30.48 14.26
C ASN A 42 15.38 29.12 14.13
N PHE A 43 15.14 28.66 12.90
CA PHE A 43 14.33 27.49 12.63
C PHE A 43 14.70 26.81 11.31
N MET A 44 14.85 25.49 11.34
CA MET A 44 15.10 24.66 10.16
C MET A 44 14.08 23.53 10.06
N THR A 45 13.58 23.32 8.84
CA THR A 45 12.73 22.18 8.51
C THR A 45 13.55 21.16 7.74
N ILE A 46 13.63 19.95 8.28
CA ILE A 46 14.29 18.79 7.67
C ILE A 46 13.29 17.65 7.50
N ASP A 47 13.62 16.64 6.72
CA ASP A 47 12.84 15.39 6.69
C ASP A 47 13.23 14.45 7.84
N PHE A 48 12.88 13.17 7.73
CA PHE A 48 13.17 12.13 8.74
C PHE A 48 14.55 11.48 8.57
N SER A 49 15.52 12.20 8.02
CA SER A 49 16.90 11.72 7.86
C SER A 49 17.74 12.05 9.09
N ALA A 50 18.21 11.01 9.79
CA ALA A 50 19.13 11.16 10.92
C ALA A 50 20.46 11.82 10.49
N ARG A 51 20.88 11.59 9.25
CA ARG A 51 22.10 12.17 8.66
C ARG A 51 21.95 13.68 8.42
N LEU A 52 20.77 14.10 7.97
CA LEU A 52 20.46 15.53 7.84
C LEU A 52 20.42 16.21 9.21
N GLU A 53 19.83 15.55 10.20
CA GLU A 53 19.76 16.05 11.56
C GLU A 53 21.14 16.21 12.20
N ALA A 54 22.02 15.21 12.06
CA ALA A 54 23.40 15.28 12.54
C ALA A 54 24.15 16.48 11.94
N GLY A 55 24.10 16.64 10.61
CA GLY A 55 24.76 17.78 9.95
C GLY A 55 24.18 19.14 10.34
N VAL A 56 22.86 19.23 10.61
CA VAL A 56 22.27 20.48 11.15
C VAL A 56 22.75 20.75 12.56
N ASN A 57 22.79 19.74 13.43
CA ASN A 57 23.26 19.90 14.80
C ASN A 57 24.74 20.29 14.87
N GLU A 58 25.58 19.81 13.94
CA GLU A 58 26.99 20.22 13.85
C GLU A 58 27.13 21.71 13.52
N VAL A 59 26.38 22.22 12.53
CA VAL A 59 26.59 23.58 12.00
C VAL A 59 25.76 24.64 12.73
N PHE A 60 24.55 24.26 13.15
CA PHE A 60 23.56 25.10 13.80
C PHE A 60 23.02 24.45 15.10
N PRO A 61 23.86 24.22 16.12
CA PRO A 61 23.50 23.45 17.31
C PRO A 61 22.31 24.01 18.12
N ASN A 62 22.05 25.32 17.99
CA ASN A 62 20.99 26.01 18.74
C ASN A 62 19.73 26.27 17.89
N VAL A 63 19.64 25.72 16.67
CA VAL A 63 18.49 25.94 15.81
C VAL A 63 17.31 25.09 16.25
N LEU A 64 16.10 25.64 16.21
CA LEU A 64 14.92 24.83 16.41
C LEU A 64 14.66 23.97 15.17
N LEU A 65 14.70 22.65 15.36
CA LEU A 65 14.40 21.69 14.32
C LEU A 65 12.90 21.42 14.21
N GLN A 66 12.46 21.21 12.97
CA GLN A 66 11.12 20.79 12.62
C GLN A 66 11.20 19.66 11.61
N LYS A 67 10.47 18.57 11.85
CA LYS A 67 10.27 17.53 10.84
C LYS A 67 9.21 17.98 9.85
N CYS A 68 9.49 17.84 8.55
CA CYS A 68 8.59 18.29 7.50
C CYS A 68 7.23 17.59 7.59
N VAL A 69 6.15 18.35 7.78
CA VAL A 69 4.77 17.83 7.89
C VAL A 69 4.37 16.98 6.68
N PHE A 70 4.80 17.40 5.49
CA PHE A 70 4.57 16.61 4.27
C PHE A 70 5.22 15.23 4.35
N HIS A 71 6.47 15.17 4.83
CA HIS A 71 7.19 13.90 4.99
C HIS A 71 6.62 13.07 6.15
N ALA A 72 6.07 13.69 7.20
CA ALA A 72 5.39 12.98 8.27
C ALA A 72 4.14 12.25 7.75
N ILE A 73 3.35 12.93 6.92
CA ILE A 73 2.20 12.33 6.22
C ILE A 73 2.66 11.23 5.24
N GLN A 74 3.72 11.48 4.47
CA GLN A 74 4.24 10.48 3.55
C GLN A 74 4.76 9.24 4.28
N LEU A 75 5.42 9.41 5.42
CA LEU A 75 5.98 8.33 6.22
C LEU A 75 4.87 7.36 6.65
N LEU A 76 3.81 7.88 7.27
CA LEU A 76 2.64 7.07 7.65
C LEU A 76 1.96 6.44 6.43
N THR A 77 1.70 7.21 5.36
CA THR A 77 0.96 6.68 4.21
C THR A 77 1.76 5.63 3.43
N ARG A 78 3.09 5.73 3.36
CA ARG A 78 3.96 4.69 2.79
C ARG A 78 3.95 3.40 3.61
N GLY A 79 3.99 3.52 4.94
CA GLY A 79 3.79 2.38 5.85
C GLY A 79 2.44 1.71 5.62
N LEU A 80 1.35 2.49 5.55
CA LEU A 80 0.01 1.99 5.29
C LEU A 80 -0.15 1.34 3.91
N ILE A 81 0.56 1.80 2.87
CA ILE A 81 0.54 1.15 1.55
C ILE A 81 1.09 -0.28 1.63
N LYS A 82 2.17 -0.49 2.39
CA LYS A 82 2.71 -1.83 2.62
C LYS A 82 1.76 -2.68 3.43
N GLU A 83 1.15 -2.11 4.47
CA GLU A 83 0.14 -2.80 5.26
C GLU A 83 -1.08 -3.21 4.41
N PHE A 84 -1.59 -2.33 3.56
CA PHE A 84 -2.69 -2.66 2.65
C PHE A 84 -2.32 -3.72 1.62
N THR A 85 -1.04 -3.82 1.25
CA THR A 85 -0.55 -4.91 0.40
C THR A 85 -0.58 -6.24 1.14
N ARG A 86 -0.18 -6.26 2.41
CA ARG A 86 -0.27 -7.42 3.30
C ARG A 86 -1.73 -7.87 3.51
N ILE A 87 -2.61 -6.95 3.89
CA ILE A 87 -4.05 -7.21 4.07
C ILE A 87 -4.69 -7.76 2.79
N LYS A 88 -4.36 -7.18 1.63
CA LYS A 88 -4.83 -7.69 0.34
C LYS A 88 -4.36 -9.12 0.08
N LYS A 89 -3.12 -9.44 0.45
CA LYS A 89 -2.60 -10.80 0.33
C LYS A 89 -3.45 -11.74 1.19
N GLU A 90 -3.54 -11.43 2.48
CA GLU A 90 -4.21 -12.24 3.48
C GLU A 90 -5.68 -12.50 3.17
N HIS A 91 -6.45 -11.47 2.80
CA HIS A 91 -7.90 -11.60 2.63
C HIS A 91 -8.34 -12.01 1.22
N LEU A 92 -7.52 -11.75 0.19
CA LEU A 92 -7.94 -11.91 -1.20
C LEU A 92 -7.00 -12.80 -2.01
N LEU A 93 -5.68 -12.56 -1.99
CA LEU A 93 -4.76 -13.35 -2.82
C LEU A 93 -4.64 -14.79 -2.32
N ASP A 94 -4.47 -14.98 -1.01
CA ASP A 94 -4.35 -16.30 -0.43
C ASP A 94 -5.65 -17.10 -0.66
N HIS A 95 -6.82 -16.44 -0.56
CA HIS A 95 -8.13 -17.06 -0.86
C HIS A 95 -8.26 -17.47 -2.34
N ILE A 96 -7.84 -16.61 -3.27
CA ILE A 96 -7.82 -16.93 -4.70
C ILE A 96 -6.89 -18.12 -4.97
N GLU A 97 -5.74 -18.18 -4.30
CA GLU A 97 -4.79 -19.28 -4.46
C GLU A 97 -5.37 -20.61 -3.97
N GLU A 98 -6.07 -20.64 -2.84
CA GLU A 98 -6.73 -21.86 -2.36
C GLU A 98 -7.77 -22.39 -3.37
N TRP A 99 -8.53 -21.51 -4.03
CA TRP A 99 -9.42 -21.93 -5.14
C TRP A 99 -8.68 -22.52 -6.33
N ILE A 100 -7.49 -21.98 -6.65
CA ILE A 100 -6.63 -22.50 -7.72
C ILE A 100 -6.10 -23.89 -7.34
N ILE A 101 -5.64 -24.05 -6.10
CA ILE A 101 -5.15 -25.32 -5.56
C ILE A 101 -6.25 -26.37 -5.59
N LEU A 102 -7.45 -26.07 -5.07
CA LEU A 102 -8.60 -26.97 -5.14
C LEU A 102 -8.93 -27.36 -6.59
N GLY A 103 -8.95 -26.39 -7.50
CA GLY A 103 -9.19 -26.64 -8.92
C GLY A 103 -8.16 -27.61 -9.55
N ARG A 104 -6.88 -27.49 -9.21
CA ARG A 104 -5.83 -28.41 -9.67
C ARG A 104 -5.97 -29.78 -9.03
N TYR A 105 -6.22 -29.83 -7.72
CA TYR A 105 -6.41 -31.07 -6.98
C TYR A 105 -7.54 -31.93 -7.55
N THR A 106 -8.71 -31.33 -7.81
CA THR A 106 -9.84 -32.06 -8.43
C THR A 106 -9.50 -32.60 -9.82
N LEU A 107 -8.70 -31.88 -10.62
CA LEU A 107 -8.26 -32.36 -11.93
C LEU A 107 -7.31 -33.56 -11.84
N SER A 108 -6.37 -33.56 -10.88
CA SER A 108 -5.46 -34.69 -10.68
C SER A 108 -6.20 -35.94 -10.18
N LEU A 109 -7.16 -35.78 -9.27
CA LEU A 109 -8.01 -36.89 -8.80
C LEU A 109 -8.85 -37.53 -9.92
N GLU A 110 -9.24 -36.77 -10.93
CA GLU A 110 -9.98 -37.27 -12.09
C GLU A 110 -9.12 -38.03 -13.11
N LYS A 111 -7.80 -37.82 -13.06
CA LYS A 111 -6.85 -38.48 -13.95
C LYS A 111 -6.18 -39.70 -13.30
N ASP A 112 -6.64 -40.07 -12.10
CA ASP A 112 -6.02 -41.10 -11.27
C ASP A 112 -4.52 -40.86 -11.00
N GLU A 113 -4.09 -39.58 -11.09
CA GLU A 113 -2.75 -39.18 -10.68
C GLU A 113 -2.65 -39.29 -9.15
N HIS A 114 -1.46 -39.62 -8.63
CA HIS A 114 -1.19 -39.55 -7.19
C HIS A 114 -1.34 -38.10 -6.71
N ALA A 115 -2.54 -37.75 -6.25
CA ALA A 115 -2.83 -36.45 -5.69
C ALA A 115 -2.15 -36.36 -4.32
N THR A 116 -1.26 -35.37 -4.17
CA THR A 116 -0.67 -35.04 -2.87
C THR A 116 -1.77 -34.71 -1.87
N GLU A 117 -1.62 -35.21 -0.64
CA GLU A 117 -2.53 -34.88 0.44
C GLU A 117 -2.55 -33.37 0.66
N LEU A 118 -3.74 -32.77 0.61
CA LEU A 118 -3.91 -31.35 0.83
C LEU A 118 -3.97 -31.09 2.33
N THR A 119 -3.14 -30.15 2.80
CA THR A 119 -3.36 -29.52 4.09
C THR A 119 -4.75 -28.87 4.11
N PRO A 120 -5.43 -28.82 5.27
CA PRO A 120 -6.72 -28.15 5.40
C PRO A 120 -6.67 -26.71 4.86
N PHE A 121 -7.69 -26.32 4.11
CA PHE A 121 -7.83 -24.97 3.59
C PHE A 121 -8.14 -23.99 4.73
N ARG A 122 -7.58 -22.77 4.65
CA ARG A 122 -7.83 -21.72 5.65
C ARG A 122 -9.22 -21.12 5.48
N PHE A 123 -9.74 -21.07 4.25
CA PHE A 123 -11.03 -20.45 3.95
C PHE A 123 -12.16 -21.50 3.96
N ASN A 124 -13.10 -21.35 4.89
CA ASN A 124 -14.20 -22.29 5.12
C ASN A 124 -15.01 -22.63 3.87
N ASN A 125 -15.22 -21.66 2.98
CA ASN A 125 -15.96 -21.89 1.73
C ASN A 125 -15.17 -22.74 0.72
N VAL A 126 -13.83 -22.68 0.74
CA VAL A 126 -12.97 -23.55 -0.06
C VAL A 126 -12.97 -24.97 0.51
N GLU A 127 -12.84 -25.11 1.84
CA GLU A 127 -12.92 -26.42 2.50
C GLU A 127 -14.31 -27.06 2.28
N LEU A 128 -15.39 -26.30 2.39
CA LEU A 128 -16.74 -26.77 2.06
C LEU A 128 -16.82 -27.25 0.60
N ALA A 129 -16.23 -26.53 -0.35
CA ALA A 129 -16.22 -26.96 -1.75
C ALA A 129 -15.42 -28.27 -1.97
N LYS A 130 -14.35 -28.48 -1.20
CA LYS A 130 -13.62 -29.76 -1.17
C LYS A 130 -14.51 -30.88 -0.62
N ASP A 131 -15.27 -30.65 0.44
CA ASP A 131 -16.23 -31.63 0.97
C ASP A 131 -17.31 -31.99 -0.04
N ILE A 132 -17.88 -30.97 -0.72
CA ILE A 132 -18.82 -31.15 -1.82
C ILE A 132 -18.22 -32.04 -2.91
N TYR A 133 -16.97 -31.79 -3.29
CA TYR A 133 -16.30 -32.61 -4.30
C TYR A 133 -16.09 -34.06 -3.84
N THR A 134 -15.69 -34.27 -2.59
CA THR A 134 -15.54 -35.61 -2.01
C THR A 134 -16.87 -36.38 -2.02
N GLN A 135 -17.97 -35.72 -1.65
CA GLN A 135 -19.31 -36.33 -1.72
C GLN A 135 -19.78 -36.57 -3.15
N LEU A 136 -19.41 -35.70 -4.10
CA LEU A 136 -19.66 -35.97 -5.53
C LEU A 136 -18.92 -37.23 -5.99
N ARG A 137 -17.65 -37.41 -5.60
CA ARG A 137 -16.89 -38.63 -5.94
C ARG A 137 -17.50 -39.88 -5.32
N SER A 138 -17.98 -39.82 -4.07
CA SER A 138 -18.62 -40.97 -3.42
C SER A 138 -19.89 -41.40 -4.16
N CYS A 139 -20.68 -40.46 -4.70
CA CYS A 139 -21.84 -40.75 -5.54
C CYS A 139 -21.50 -41.54 -6.81
N PHE A 140 -20.25 -41.44 -7.30
CA PHE A 140 -19.77 -42.12 -8.50
C PHE A 140 -19.05 -43.45 -8.23
N SER A 141 -18.95 -43.85 -6.96
CA SER A 141 -18.35 -45.14 -6.59
C SER A 141 -19.23 -46.35 -6.96
N CYS A 142 -20.53 -46.12 -7.21
CA CYS A 142 -21.47 -47.16 -7.63
C CYS A 142 -21.39 -47.41 -9.14
N ASN A 143 -21.43 -48.68 -9.56
CA ASN A 143 -21.33 -49.05 -10.99
C ASN A 143 -22.66 -48.93 -11.76
N ALA A 144 -23.80 -48.86 -11.07
CA ALA A 144 -25.12 -48.88 -11.71
C ALA A 144 -25.68 -47.46 -11.97
N PRO A 145 -26.11 -47.12 -13.21
CA PRO A 145 -26.61 -45.78 -13.54
C PRO A 145 -27.74 -45.26 -12.66
N LYS A 146 -28.71 -46.11 -12.32
CA LYS A 146 -29.83 -45.74 -11.45
C LYS A 146 -29.37 -45.42 -10.02
N GLN A 147 -28.35 -46.12 -9.51
CA GLN A 147 -27.82 -45.86 -8.18
C GLN A 147 -27.04 -44.55 -8.15
N ILE A 148 -26.27 -44.23 -9.19
CA ILE A 148 -25.60 -42.93 -9.32
C ILE A 148 -26.62 -41.79 -9.32
N GLU A 149 -27.70 -41.92 -10.11
CA GLU A 149 -28.78 -40.94 -10.17
C GLU A 149 -29.43 -40.73 -8.78
N GLN A 150 -29.78 -41.80 -8.07
CA GLN A 150 -30.35 -41.74 -6.73
C GLN A 150 -29.39 -41.15 -5.69
N ALA A 151 -28.10 -41.50 -5.76
CA ALA A 151 -27.07 -40.97 -4.87
C ALA A 151 -26.90 -39.46 -5.06
N LEU A 152 -26.84 -38.98 -6.31
CA LEU A 152 -26.79 -37.55 -6.62
C LEU A 152 -28.03 -36.81 -6.14
N HIS A 153 -29.24 -37.34 -6.39
CA HIS A 153 -30.48 -36.73 -5.90
C HIS A 153 -30.53 -36.63 -4.37
N SER A 154 -30.10 -37.69 -3.69
CA SER A 154 -29.98 -37.69 -2.22
C SER A 154 -28.98 -36.64 -1.76
N PHE A 155 -27.79 -36.58 -2.38
CA PHE A 155 -26.76 -35.61 -2.05
C PHE A 155 -27.23 -34.16 -2.25
N PHE A 156 -27.90 -33.86 -3.37
CA PHE A 156 -28.40 -32.51 -3.65
C PHE A 156 -29.51 -32.05 -2.70
N SER A 157 -30.11 -32.98 -1.96
CA SER A 157 -31.11 -32.69 -0.93
C SER A 157 -30.48 -32.47 0.46
N THR A 158 -29.15 -32.63 0.59
CA THR A 158 -28.47 -32.46 1.89
C THR A 158 -28.27 -31.00 2.26
N PRO A 159 -28.23 -30.67 3.58
CA PRO A 159 -27.86 -29.34 4.05
C PRO A 159 -26.46 -28.89 3.61
N LEU A 160 -25.55 -29.84 3.37
CA LEU A 160 -24.19 -29.55 2.91
C LEU A 160 -24.22 -28.89 1.53
N PHE A 161 -24.95 -29.48 0.58
CA PHE A 161 -25.10 -28.95 -0.77
C PHE A 161 -25.94 -27.66 -0.77
N ASP A 162 -26.97 -27.58 0.08
CA ASP A 162 -27.83 -26.40 0.16
C ASP A 162 -27.07 -25.13 0.61
N LYS A 163 -26.13 -25.28 1.55
CA LYS A 163 -25.30 -24.17 2.07
C LYS A 163 -24.14 -23.78 1.17
N TRP A 164 -23.84 -24.54 0.12
CA TRP A 164 -22.71 -24.25 -0.74
C TRP A 164 -23.00 -23.11 -1.73
N GLU A 165 -22.21 -22.04 -1.66
CA GLU A 165 -22.38 -20.84 -2.50
C GLU A 165 -22.35 -21.16 -4.01
N GLY A 166 -21.60 -22.20 -4.42
CA GLY A 166 -21.50 -22.65 -5.82
C GLY A 166 -22.73 -23.38 -6.35
N LYS A 167 -23.72 -23.69 -5.49
CA LYS A 167 -24.91 -24.50 -5.82
C LYS A 167 -25.62 -24.02 -7.07
N GLN A 168 -25.95 -22.72 -7.17
CA GLN A 168 -26.75 -22.20 -8.29
C GLN A 168 -26.07 -22.43 -9.64
N VAL A 169 -24.77 -22.12 -9.72
CA VAL A 169 -23.97 -22.33 -10.94
C VAL A 169 -23.86 -23.81 -11.25
N PHE A 170 -23.60 -24.64 -10.24
CA PHE A 170 -23.50 -26.09 -10.42
C PHE A 170 -24.82 -26.70 -10.93
N THR A 171 -25.95 -26.40 -10.27
CA THR A 171 -27.27 -26.93 -10.62
C THR A 171 -27.64 -26.55 -12.05
N SER A 172 -27.41 -25.30 -12.46
CA SER A 172 -27.61 -24.89 -13.86
C SER A 172 -26.78 -25.72 -14.85
N LYS A 173 -25.50 -25.98 -14.53
CA LYS A 173 -24.63 -26.83 -15.37
C LYS A 173 -25.05 -28.29 -15.36
N TYR A 174 -25.58 -28.79 -14.25
CA TYR A 174 -26.07 -30.15 -14.09
C TYR A 174 -27.35 -30.35 -14.93
N GLU A 175 -28.34 -29.47 -14.80
CA GLU A 175 -29.58 -29.51 -15.58
C GLU A 175 -29.33 -29.41 -17.09
N ASP A 176 -28.37 -28.59 -17.52
CA ASP A 176 -27.95 -28.47 -18.92
C ASP A 176 -27.50 -29.80 -19.55
N ILE A 177 -27.01 -30.76 -18.75
CA ILE A 177 -26.63 -32.10 -19.22
C ILE A 177 -27.85 -32.87 -19.73
N PHE A 178 -28.98 -32.74 -19.05
CA PHE A 178 -30.18 -33.53 -19.32
C PHE A 178 -31.18 -32.78 -20.20
N ILE A 179 -31.35 -31.47 -20.00
CA ILE A 179 -32.31 -30.67 -20.75
C ILE A 179 -31.75 -30.33 -22.14
N LYS A 180 -30.61 -29.62 -22.19
CA LYS A 180 -30.05 -29.14 -23.46
C LYS A 180 -29.34 -30.24 -24.24
N LYS A 181 -28.55 -31.05 -23.56
CA LYS A 181 -27.72 -32.09 -24.19
C LYS A 181 -28.41 -33.46 -24.28
N LYS A 182 -29.59 -33.61 -23.69
CA LYS A 182 -30.46 -34.80 -23.79
C LYS A 182 -29.77 -36.11 -23.39
N PHE A 183 -28.79 -36.07 -22.49
CA PHE A 183 -28.20 -37.29 -21.93
C PHE A 183 -29.22 -38.02 -21.04
N LYS A 184 -29.08 -39.35 -20.93
CA LYS A 184 -29.87 -40.21 -20.05
C LYS A 184 -28.94 -41.07 -19.20
N TYR A 185 -29.34 -41.41 -17.99
CA TYR A 185 -28.63 -42.35 -17.12
C TYR A 185 -28.69 -43.77 -17.70
N SER A 186 -27.68 -44.10 -18.51
CA SER A 186 -27.45 -45.43 -19.07
C SER A 186 -25.98 -45.78 -18.97
N VAL A 187 -25.63 -47.06 -19.16
CA VAL A 187 -24.23 -47.53 -19.10
C VAL A 187 -23.34 -46.71 -20.05
N LYS A 188 -23.79 -46.48 -21.28
CA LYS A 188 -23.09 -45.62 -22.26
C LYS A 188 -23.14 -44.14 -21.87
N GLY A 189 -24.25 -43.68 -21.30
CA GLY A 189 -24.47 -42.28 -20.91
C GLY A 189 -23.55 -41.81 -19.78
N ILE A 190 -23.33 -42.63 -18.75
CA ILE A 190 -22.50 -42.29 -17.57
C ILE A 190 -21.11 -41.83 -17.98
N LYS A 191 -20.48 -42.52 -18.97
CA LYS A 191 -19.15 -42.18 -19.51
C LYS A 191 -19.04 -40.71 -19.95
N TYR A 192 -20.15 -40.11 -20.36
CA TYR A 192 -20.21 -38.71 -20.79
C TYR A 192 -20.81 -37.77 -19.73
N ILE A 193 -21.67 -38.29 -18.83
CA ILE A 193 -22.31 -37.51 -17.78
C ILE A 193 -21.31 -37.15 -16.68
N ILE A 194 -20.57 -38.12 -16.12
CA ILE A 194 -19.66 -37.89 -14.98
C ILE A 194 -18.63 -36.77 -15.28
N PRO A 195 -17.90 -36.79 -16.41
CA PRO A 195 -16.96 -35.71 -16.72
C PRO A 195 -17.63 -34.35 -16.86
N LYS A 196 -18.90 -34.30 -17.29
CA LYS A 196 -19.66 -33.04 -17.37
C LYS A 196 -20.09 -32.54 -16.00
N ILE A 197 -20.42 -33.43 -15.06
CA ILE A 197 -20.73 -33.06 -13.67
C ILE A 197 -19.49 -32.46 -13.00
N TYR A 198 -18.33 -33.12 -13.10
CA TYR A 198 -17.07 -32.57 -12.60
C TYR A 198 -16.71 -31.23 -13.25
N LYS A 199 -16.95 -31.08 -14.56
CA LYS A 199 -16.81 -29.78 -15.25
C LYS A 199 -17.79 -28.73 -14.72
N GLY A 200 -19.00 -29.12 -14.32
CA GLY A 200 -19.99 -28.28 -13.65
C GLY A 200 -19.48 -27.78 -12.29
N PHE A 201 -18.93 -28.68 -11.47
CA PHE A 201 -18.28 -28.32 -10.20
C PHE A 201 -17.13 -27.31 -10.40
N ARG A 202 -16.23 -27.59 -11.35
CA ARG A 202 -15.14 -26.67 -11.68
C ARG A 202 -15.61 -25.31 -12.20
N ALA A 203 -16.76 -25.26 -12.88
CA ALA A 203 -17.35 -24.01 -13.32
C ALA A 203 -17.87 -23.20 -12.12
N ALA A 204 -18.51 -23.86 -11.14
CA ALA A 204 -18.99 -23.21 -9.93
C ALA A 204 -17.86 -22.58 -9.11
N ILE A 205 -16.80 -23.34 -8.79
CA ILE A 205 -15.66 -22.79 -8.04
C ILE A 205 -14.93 -21.68 -8.80
N ARG A 206 -14.94 -21.72 -10.14
CA ARG A 206 -14.35 -20.66 -10.97
C ARG A 206 -15.14 -19.36 -10.87
N GLU A 207 -16.47 -19.43 -10.82
CA GLU A 207 -17.29 -18.23 -10.65
C GLU A 207 -17.06 -17.61 -9.27
N LEU A 208 -17.03 -18.42 -8.20
CA LEU A 208 -16.68 -17.96 -6.85
C LEU A 208 -15.31 -17.27 -6.81
N ARG A 209 -14.30 -17.86 -7.47
CA ARG A 209 -12.97 -17.25 -7.58
C ARG A 209 -13.00 -15.92 -8.35
N LYS A 210 -13.80 -15.84 -9.42
CA LYS A 210 -13.91 -14.63 -10.25
C LYS A 210 -14.47 -13.45 -9.44
N GLU A 211 -15.46 -13.68 -8.58
CA GLU A 211 -15.98 -12.66 -7.67
C GLU A 211 -14.88 -12.09 -6.73
N LEU A 212 -13.98 -12.94 -6.24
CA LEU A 212 -12.82 -12.52 -5.46
C LEU A 212 -11.79 -11.74 -6.30
N GLU A 213 -11.56 -12.16 -7.54
CA GLU A 213 -10.67 -11.45 -8.47
C GLU A 213 -11.20 -10.04 -8.81
N GLU A 214 -12.51 -9.88 -8.97
CA GLU A 214 -13.20 -8.60 -9.15
C GLU A 214 -13.07 -7.71 -7.90
N THR A 215 -13.32 -8.30 -6.73
CA THR A 215 -13.14 -7.64 -5.42
C THR A 215 -11.69 -7.14 -5.24
N LYS A 216 -10.69 -7.96 -5.61
CA LYS A 216 -9.27 -7.58 -5.62
C LYS A 216 -9.00 -6.41 -6.58
N SER A 217 -9.62 -6.41 -7.76
CA SER A 217 -9.50 -5.30 -8.72
C SER A 217 -10.03 -4.00 -8.12
N HIS A 218 -11.19 -4.05 -7.46
CA HIS A 218 -11.77 -2.91 -6.75
C HIS A 218 -10.87 -2.41 -5.63
N PHE A 219 -10.29 -3.30 -4.83
CA PHE A 219 -9.36 -2.95 -3.77
C PHE A 219 -8.16 -2.12 -4.28
N ASN A 220 -7.56 -2.55 -5.39
CA ASN A 220 -6.41 -1.84 -5.98
C ASN A 220 -6.78 -0.44 -6.47
N LYS A 221 -7.98 -0.27 -7.02
CA LYS A 221 -8.49 1.04 -7.46
C LYS A 221 -8.72 1.98 -6.27
N ILE A 222 -9.10 1.45 -5.10
CA ILE A 222 -9.56 2.28 -3.98
C ILE A 222 -8.50 2.64 -2.94
N LYS A 223 -7.43 1.86 -2.78
CA LYS A 223 -6.45 2.05 -1.70
C LYS A 223 -6.00 3.51 -1.50
N TYR A 224 -5.90 4.29 -2.58
CA TYR A 224 -5.53 5.71 -2.53
C TYR A 224 -6.59 6.63 -1.91
N LEU A 225 -7.89 6.36 -2.09
CA LEU A 225 -8.94 7.17 -1.46
C LEU A 225 -8.99 6.95 0.05
N VAL A 226 -8.68 5.74 0.53
CA VAL A 226 -8.55 5.48 1.97
C VAL A 226 -7.46 6.37 2.58
N LEU A 227 -6.36 6.52 1.85
CA LEU A 227 -5.20 7.33 2.26
C LEU A 227 -5.35 8.83 2.01
N MET A 228 -6.35 9.27 1.24
CA MET A 228 -6.45 10.67 0.83
C MET A 228 -6.82 11.58 2.02
N ASN A 229 -6.13 12.71 2.16
CA ASN A 229 -6.46 13.70 3.18
C ASN A 229 -7.91 14.19 2.99
N PRO A 230 -8.77 14.20 4.05
CA PRO A 230 -10.14 14.69 3.99
C PRO A 230 -10.31 16.08 3.36
N VAL A 231 -9.33 16.96 3.55
CA VAL A 231 -9.33 18.32 2.98
C VAL A 231 -9.28 18.31 1.45
N ASN A 232 -8.59 17.31 0.88
CA ASN A 232 -8.44 17.17 -0.57
C ASN A 232 -9.59 16.36 -1.20
N MET A 233 -10.57 15.90 -0.41
CA MET A 233 -11.68 15.09 -0.90
C MET A 233 -12.84 15.94 -1.41
N LYS A 234 -13.10 15.84 -2.72
CA LYS A 234 -14.34 16.30 -3.37
C LYS A 234 -15.55 15.43 -2.94
N PRO A 235 -16.80 15.92 -3.08
CA PRO A 235 -18.01 15.17 -2.68
C PRO A 235 -18.08 13.74 -3.24
N TYR A 236 -17.77 13.55 -4.53
CA TYR A 236 -17.79 12.21 -5.13
C TYR A 236 -16.72 11.26 -4.55
N HIS A 237 -15.58 11.77 -4.07
CA HIS A 237 -14.58 10.95 -3.38
C HIS A 237 -15.15 10.40 -2.07
N ARG A 238 -15.93 11.21 -1.33
CA ARG A 238 -16.54 10.81 -0.06
C ARG A 238 -17.62 9.75 -0.28
N THR A 239 -18.46 9.93 -1.29
CA THR A 239 -19.49 8.94 -1.66
C THR A 239 -18.87 7.61 -2.04
N LYS A 240 -17.83 7.64 -2.90
CA LYS A 240 -17.06 6.44 -3.27
C LYS A 240 -16.46 5.77 -2.04
N LEU A 241 -15.73 6.52 -1.21
CA LEU A 241 -15.09 5.99 -0.01
C LEU A 241 -16.09 5.30 0.92
N ARG A 242 -17.27 5.89 1.15
CA ARG A 242 -18.32 5.26 1.99
C ARG A 242 -18.75 3.90 1.44
N ARG A 243 -18.98 3.80 0.13
CA ARG A 243 -19.31 2.52 -0.52
C ARG A 243 -18.21 1.49 -0.34
N TYR A 244 -16.96 1.89 -0.54
CA TYR A 244 -15.84 0.97 -0.41
C TYR A 244 -15.52 0.56 1.03
N LEU A 245 -15.80 1.42 2.03
CA LEU A 245 -15.70 1.01 3.43
C LEU A 245 -16.84 0.07 3.84
N LYS A 246 -17.96 0.03 3.09
CA LYS A 246 -18.97 -1.03 3.23
C LYS A 246 -18.46 -2.36 2.66
N GLU A 247 -17.87 -2.32 1.46
CA GLU A 247 -17.27 -3.48 0.77
C GLU A 247 -16.04 -4.04 1.50
N PHE A 248 -15.21 -3.19 2.11
CA PHE A 248 -13.99 -3.56 2.83
C PHE A 248 -14.04 -3.07 4.29
N PRO A 249 -14.81 -3.72 5.19
CA PRO A 249 -14.99 -3.26 6.56
C PRO A 249 -13.68 -3.12 7.36
N TRP A 250 -12.69 -3.98 7.09
CA TRP A 250 -11.38 -3.94 7.75
C TRP A 250 -10.59 -2.66 7.48
N LEU A 251 -10.90 -1.88 6.44
CA LEU A 251 -10.25 -0.60 6.17
C LEU A 251 -10.83 0.57 7.01
N ARG A 252 -11.95 0.36 7.72
CA ARG A 252 -12.64 1.41 8.49
C ARG A 252 -11.79 1.94 9.64
N SER A 253 -11.16 1.04 10.40
CA SER A 253 -10.27 1.40 11.52
C SER A 253 -9.09 2.24 11.03
N TYR A 254 -8.41 1.79 9.97
CA TYR A 254 -7.33 2.52 9.30
C TYR A 254 -7.78 3.92 8.86
N ARG A 255 -8.93 4.02 8.19
CA ARG A 255 -9.46 5.31 7.76
C ARG A 255 -9.74 6.24 8.94
N LYS A 256 -10.38 5.75 9.99
CA LYS A 256 -10.72 6.53 11.19
C LYS A 256 -9.47 7.13 11.85
N LEU A 257 -8.46 6.28 12.06
CA LEU A 257 -7.20 6.70 12.70
C LEU A 257 -6.39 7.64 11.81
N LEU A 258 -6.35 7.39 10.49
CA LEU A 258 -5.66 8.27 9.56
C LEU A 258 -6.34 9.65 9.43
N VAL A 259 -7.67 9.69 9.44
CA VAL A 259 -8.43 10.95 9.48
C VAL A 259 -8.10 11.73 10.74
N ARG A 260 -8.10 11.06 11.90
CA ARG A 260 -7.72 11.65 13.19
C ARG A 260 -6.29 12.22 13.16
N PHE A 261 -5.34 11.50 12.56
CA PHE A 261 -3.98 11.97 12.32
C PHE A 261 -3.93 13.24 11.46
N TYR A 262 -4.65 13.28 10.35
CA TYR A 262 -4.72 14.49 9.51
C TYR A 262 -5.25 15.71 10.26
N TYR A 263 -6.20 15.52 11.17
CA TYR A 263 -6.76 16.62 11.95
C TYR A 263 -5.78 17.17 12.99
N GLN A 264 -4.84 16.38 13.51
CA GLN A 264 -3.86 16.87 14.50
C GLN A 264 -3.08 18.10 14.02
N PHE A 265 -2.75 18.16 12.72
CA PHE A 265 -2.04 19.31 12.11
C PHE A 265 -2.86 20.60 12.04
N ARG A 266 -4.17 20.52 12.32
CA ARG A 266 -5.12 21.65 12.30
C ARG A 266 -5.61 22.04 13.68
N LEU A 267 -5.35 21.20 14.69
CA LEU A 267 -5.74 21.47 16.06
C LEU A 267 -4.70 22.37 16.74
N PRO A 268 -5.14 23.27 17.63
CA PRO A 268 -4.22 24.00 18.50
C PRO A 268 -3.53 23.01 19.47
N PRO A 269 -2.31 23.34 19.96
CA PRO A 269 -1.53 22.44 20.82
C PRO A 269 -2.33 21.89 22.01
N GLU A 270 -3.17 22.72 22.63
CA GLU A 270 -3.94 22.40 23.84
C GLU A 270 -5.06 21.36 23.58
N LYS A 271 -5.46 21.16 22.32
CA LYS A 271 -6.48 20.18 21.90
C LYS A 271 -5.89 18.96 21.18
N ARG A 272 -4.57 18.94 21.00
CA ARG A 272 -3.87 17.87 20.28
C ARG A 272 -3.80 16.63 21.15
N GLU A 273 -3.98 15.48 20.55
CA GLU A 273 -3.76 14.20 21.22
C GLU A 273 -2.38 13.64 20.83
N PRO A 274 -1.70 12.94 21.75
CA PRO A 274 -0.41 12.32 21.47
C PRO A 274 -0.46 11.35 20.28
N LEU A 275 0.57 11.33 19.44
CA LEU A 275 0.64 10.44 18.27
C LEU A 275 0.66 8.95 18.64
N SER A 276 0.85 8.60 19.92
CA SER A 276 0.75 7.24 20.44
C SER A 276 -0.59 6.56 20.12
N PHE A 277 -1.65 7.33 19.85
CA PHE A 277 -2.93 6.75 19.40
C PHE A 277 -2.81 5.99 18.07
N LEU A 278 -1.76 6.25 17.27
CA LEU A 278 -1.46 5.57 16.01
C LEU A 278 -1.06 4.11 16.24
N SER A 279 -0.56 3.73 17.41
CA SER A 279 -0.21 2.34 17.73
C SER A 279 -1.39 1.38 17.61
N ARG A 280 -2.63 1.90 17.67
CA ARG A 280 -3.87 1.14 17.38
C ARG A 280 -3.99 0.66 15.92
N LEU A 281 -3.12 1.13 15.03
CA LEU A 281 -2.99 0.62 13.66
C LEU A 281 -2.12 -0.65 13.58
N ILE A 282 -1.41 -0.97 14.67
CA ILE A 282 -0.46 -2.08 14.73
C ILE A 282 -1.13 -3.28 15.39
N THR A 283 -0.90 -4.44 14.79
CA THR A 283 -1.19 -5.79 15.29
C THR A 283 0.10 -6.61 15.27
N ASP A 284 0.09 -7.79 15.88
CA ASP A 284 1.24 -8.72 15.89
C ASP A 284 1.66 -9.19 14.50
N THR A 285 0.76 -9.09 13.52
CA THR A 285 1.00 -9.45 12.12
C THR A 285 1.24 -8.25 11.20
N SER A 286 1.24 -7.02 11.73
CA SER A 286 1.42 -5.80 10.93
C SER A 286 2.79 -5.72 10.26
N HIS A 287 2.82 -5.11 9.07
CA HIS A 287 4.01 -4.97 8.26
C HIS A 287 5.09 -4.11 8.97
N PRO A 288 6.38 -4.53 8.97
CA PRO A 288 7.45 -3.82 9.67
C PRO A 288 7.58 -2.34 9.32
N TRP A 289 7.37 -1.98 8.05
CA TRP A 289 7.40 -0.58 7.61
C TRP A 289 6.30 0.29 8.23
N LEU A 290 5.11 -0.25 8.53
CA LEU A 290 4.08 0.51 9.24
C LEU A 290 4.49 0.72 10.70
N ARG A 291 5.01 -0.33 11.34
CA ARG A 291 5.52 -0.24 12.73
C ARG A 291 6.62 0.81 12.85
N SER A 292 7.63 0.73 12.00
CA SER A 292 8.73 1.70 11.96
C SER A 292 8.22 3.11 11.68
N ALA A 293 7.31 3.31 10.72
CA ALA A 293 6.74 4.63 10.43
C ALA A 293 6.00 5.23 11.64
N ILE A 294 5.20 4.44 12.35
CA ILE A 294 4.48 4.89 13.54
C ILE A 294 5.45 5.20 14.68
N GLN A 295 6.40 4.30 14.94
CA GLN A 295 7.41 4.49 15.98
C GLN A 295 8.20 5.78 15.77
N THR A 296 8.72 5.99 14.55
CA THR A 296 9.45 7.20 14.19
C THR A 296 8.60 8.47 14.33
N LEU A 297 7.30 8.42 14.02
CA LEU A 297 6.40 9.57 14.21
C LEU A 297 6.18 9.89 15.69
N ILE A 298 6.04 8.87 16.54
CA ILE A 298 5.88 9.03 17.99
C ILE A 298 7.16 9.61 18.60
N GLU A 299 8.32 9.04 18.27
CA GLU A 299 9.63 9.52 18.75
C GLU A 299 9.93 10.96 18.33
N ASN A 300 9.42 11.39 17.19
CA ASN A 300 9.66 12.73 16.65
C ASN A 300 8.44 13.67 16.81
N GLU A 301 7.48 13.33 17.67
CA GLU A 301 6.20 14.05 17.78
C GLU A 301 6.39 15.55 18.01
N GLU A 302 7.25 15.93 18.97
CA GLU A 302 7.52 17.34 19.28
C GLU A 302 8.07 18.08 18.05
N ASN A 303 9.05 17.48 17.37
CA ASN A 303 9.65 18.04 16.16
C ASN A 303 8.67 18.10 14.99
N VAL A 304 7.66 17.21 14.93
CA VAL A 304 6.60 17.24 13.91
C VAL A 304 5.62 18.39 14.12
N PHE A 305 5.39 18.83 15.36
CA PHE A 305 4.44 19.91 15.67
C PHE A 305 5.10 21.22 16.12
N GLN A 306 6.43 21.33 16.08
CA GLN A 306 7.18 22.50 16.52
C GLN A 306 6.70 23.82 15.86
N PHE A 307 6.20 23.76 14.62
CA PHE A 307 5.65 24.88 13.87
C PHE A 307 4.49 25.57 14.59
N GLN A 308 3.72 24.85 15.41
CA GLN A 308 2.60 25.40 16.17
C GLN A 308 3.06 26.27 17.35
N HIS A 309 4.27 26.03 17.85
CA HIS A 309 4.88 26.82 18.93
C HIS A 309 5.68 28.01 18.39
N PHE A 310 5.91 28.08 17.08
CA PHE A 310 6.70 29.14 16.45
C PHE A 310 6.17 30.56 16.76
N PRO A 311 4.85 30.85 16.63
CA PRO A 311 4.33 32.19 16.92
C PRO A 311 4.53 32.62 18.38
N LYS A 312 4.46 31.68 19.33
CA LYS A 312 4.71 31.94 20.75
C LYS A 312 6.20 32.20 21.03
N LYS A 313 7.10 31.43 20.41
CA LYS A 313 8.57 31.57 20.58
C LYS A 313 9.15 32.80 19.88
N PHE A 314 8.52 33.25 18.78
CA PHE A 314 8.98 34.40 18.01
C PHE A 314 7.83 35.36 17.67
N PRO A 315 7.23 36.04 18.68
CA PRO A 315 6.02 36.86 18.51
C PRO A 315 6.22 38.08 17.61
N LYS A 316 7.45 38.62 17.56
CA LYS A 316 7.83 39.75 16.67
C LYS A 316 8.07 39.29 15.22
N VAL A 317 8.20 37.99 15.00
CA VAL A 317 8.44 37.40 13.68
C VAL A 317 7.08 37.01 13.10
N LYS A 318 6.43 37.97 12.40
CA LYS A 318 5.15 37.75 11.70
C LYS A 318 5.20 36.54 10.75
N PHE A 319 6.40 36.21 10.24
CA PHE A 319 6.69 35.07 9.38
C PHE A 319 8.09 34.50 9.67
N SER A 320 8.16 33.21 10.04
CA SER A 320 9.41 32.48 10.31
C SER A 320 10.36 32.44 9.11
N LYS A 321 11.56 33.04 9.18
CA LYS A 321 12.66 32.74 8.24
C LYS A 321 13.05 31.25 8.38
N SER A 322 12.26 30.38 7.78
CA SER A 322 12.36 28.94 7.91
C SER A 322 13.12 28.39 6.72
N ILE A 323 14.28 27.80 6.96
CA ILE A 323 15.06 27.16 5.91
C ILE A 323 14.60 25.70 5.82
N LYS A 324 14.14 25.28 4.63
CA LYS A 324 13.84 23.89 4.33
C LYS A 324 15.01 23.27 3.59
N VAL A 325 15.63 22.25 4.18
CA VAL A 325 16.68 21.45 3.56
C VAL A 325 16.01 20.26 2.87
N VAL A 326 16.35 20.01 1.60
CA VAL A 326 15.73 18.99 0.72
C VAL A 326 14.25 19.28 0.41
N ASN A 327 14.03 20.26 -0.47
CA ASN A 327 12.69 20.60 -0.94
C ASN A 327 12.26 19.73 -2.15
N GLU A 328 11.25 18.89 -1.97
CA GLU A 328 10.75 17.97 -2.99
C GLU A 328 10.27 18.64 -4.29
N SER A 329 9.72 19.86 -4.23
CA SER A 329 9.35 20.60 -5.44
C SER A 329 10.58 20.98 -6.27
N VAL A 330 11.68 21.30 -5.59
CA VAL A 330 12.95 21.64 -6.22
C VAL A 330 13.65 20.39 -6.75
N ASN A 331 13.62 19.29 -5.99
CA ASN A 331 14.11 17.99 -6.47
C ASN A 331 13.35 17.47 -7.70
N LYS A 332 12.03 17.68 -7.80
CA LYS A 332 11.27 17.36 -9.02
C LYS A 332 11.74 18.18 -10.22
N LEU A 333 11.97 19.48 -10.03
CA LEU A 333 12.43 20.37 -11.08
C LEU A 333 13.85 20.03 -11.54
N VAL A 334 14.73 19.59 -10.63
CA VAL A 334 16.06 19.08 -10.99
C VAL A 334 16.04 17.69 -11.61
N ASN A 335 15.17 16.79 -11.15
CA ASN A 335 14.99 15.49 -11.80
C ASN A 335 14.44 15.61 -13.22
N GLN A 336 13.56 16.60 -13.48
CA GLN A 336 13.11 16.91 -14.82
C GLN A 336 14.27 17.39 -15.70
N LEU A 337 15.10 18.31 -15.21
CA LEU A 337 16.32 18.75 -15.92
C LEU A 337 17.24 17.57 -16.25
N TYR A 338 17.45 16.66 -15.29
CA TYR A 338 18.29 15.48 -15.47
C TYR A 338 17.74 14.55 -16.57
N ARG A 339 16.41 14.34 -16.62
CA ARG A 339 15.76 13.48 -17.63
C ARG A 339 15.69 14.12 -19.02
N THR A 340 15.53 15.43 -19.11
CA THR A 340 15.35 16.13 -20.39
C THR A 340 16.65 16.28 -21.18
N GLN A 341 17.83 16.12 -20.56
CA GLN A 341 19.09 16.57 -21.18
C GLN A 341 20.29 15.63 -20.91
N CYS A 342 20.14 14.33 -21.19
CA CYS A 342 21.22 13.33 -21.19
C CYS A 342 22.37 13.58 -22.21
N GLY A 343 22.60 14.82 -22.65
CA GLY A 343 23.46 15.13 -23.79
C GLY A 343 24.80 15.83 -23.54
N MET A 344 25.07 16.46 -22.37
CA MET A 344 26.34 17.20 -22.19
C MET A 344 26.81 17.17 -20.73
N ARG A 345 27.89 16.42 -20.48
CA ARG A 345 28.35 15.97 -19.16
C ARG A 345 29.67 16.67 -18.75
N THR A 346 29.57 17.79 -18.03
CA THR A 346 30.59 18.19 -17.04
C THR A 346 29.86 18.66 -15.78
N LEU A 347 30.48 18.52 -14.61
CA LEU A 347 29.87 18.97 -13.34
C LEU A 347 29.62 20.48 -13.36
N GLU A 348 30.45 21.24 -14.04
CA GLU A 348 30.36 22.68 -14.23
C GLU A 348 29.11 23.06 -15.03
N ASN A 349 28.81 22.30 -16.09
CA ASN A 349 27.61 22.50 -16.89
C ASN A 349 26.34 22.17 -16.09
N ILE A 350 26.36 21.10 -15.28
CA ILE A 350 25.25 20.75 -14.39
C ILE A 350 25.06 21.86 -13.35
N ARG A 351 26.16 22.30 -12.70
CA ARG A 351 26.15 23.38 -11.71
C ARG A 351 25.56 24.67 -12.30
N MET A 352 26.06 25.11 -13.45
CA MET A 352 25.60 26.33 -14.12
C MET A 352 24.11 26.25 -14.46
N ARG A 353 23.64 25.14 -15.05
CA ARG A 353 22.24 24.98 -15.45
C ARG A 353 21.29 24.93 -14.26
N VAL A 354 21.65 24.18 -13.23
CA VAL A 354 20.85 24.10 -12.00
C VAL A 354 20.83 25.46 -11.31
N SER A 355 21.98 26.14 -11.23
CA SER A 355 22.09 27.50 -10.68
C SER A 355 21.19 28.48 -11.39
N ASN A 356 21.23 28.52 -12.73
CA ASN A 356 20.41 29.42 -13.54
C ASN A 356 18.92 29.13 -13.39
N ARG A 357 18.51 27.86 -13.34
CA ARG A 357 17.09 27.52 -13.25
C ARG A 357 16.51 27.72 -11.85
N LEU A 358 17.31 27.51 -10.81
CA LEU A 358 16.90 27.76 -9.43
C LEU A 358 17.10 29.20 -9.00
N ASN A 359 17.84 29.98 -9.80
CA ASN A 359 18.28 31.33 -9.50
C ASN A 359 18.95 31.41 -8.11
N CYS A 360 19.84 30.45 -7.83
CA CYS A 360 20.59 30.37 -6.58
C CYS A 360 21.98 29.74 -6.80
N PRO A 361 22.98 30.08 -5.96
CA PRO A 361 24.29 29.47 -6.03
C PRO A 361 24.22 27.94 -5.84
N ILE A 362 24.93 27.20 -6.69
CA ILE A 362 25.11 25.76 -6.61
C ILE A 362 26.60 25.45 -6.47
N MET A 363 26.96 24.66 -5.47
CA MET A 363 28.33 24.21 -5.20
C MET A 363 28.51 22.78 -5.65
N ILE A 364 29.77 22.35 -5.79
CA ILE A 364 30.12 20.95 -6.03
C ILE A 364 30.89 20.50 -4.80
N SER A 365 30.47 19.39 -4.19
CA SER A 365 31.16 18.90 -3.01
C SER A 365 32.56 18.37 -3.36
N PRO A 366 33.55 18.54 -2.46
CA PRO A 366 34.89 17.99 -2.64
C PRO A 366 34.86 16.47 -2.89
N ALA A 367 34.05 15.74 -2.11
CA ALA A 367 33.89 14.30 -2.25
C ALA A 367 33.34 13.89 -3.62
N LEU A 368 32.46 14.69 -4.23
CA LEU A 368 31.95 14.43 -5.58
C LEU A 368 33.01 14.68 -6.65
N LEU A 369 33.85 15.70 -6.47
CA LEU A 369 34.98 15.97 -7.35
C LEU A 369 36.01 14.84 -7.30
N GLU A 370 36.31 14.32 -6.11
CA GLU A 370 37.23 13.19 -5.94
C GLU A 370 36.70 11.90 -6.58
N LYS A 371 35.39 11.64 -6.49
CA LYS A 371 34.77 10.43 -7.03
C LYS A 371 34.70 10.39 -8.57
N ILE A 372 34.73 11.56 -9.22
CA ILE A 372 34.55 11.70 -10.67
C ILE A 372 35.90 11.89 -11.40
N LYS A 373 36.97 12.20 -10.66
CA LYS A 373 38.35 12.01 -11.11
C LYS A 373 38.65 10.52 -11.20
#